data_AF-A0A0K9F1S4-F1
#
_entry.id   AF-A0A0K9F1S4-F1
#
_cell.length_a   1.000
_cell.length_b   1.000
_cell.length_c   1.000
_cell.angle_alpha   90.00
_cell.angle_beta   90.00
_cell.angle_gamma   90.00
#
_symmetry.space_group_name_H-M   'P 1'
#
loop_
_entity.id
_entity.type
_entity.pdbx_description
1 polymer ?
#
loop_
_entity_poly.entity_id
_entity_poly.type
_entity_poly.pdbx_seq_one_letter_code
_entity_poly.pdbx_strand_id
1 'polypeptide(L)'
;MKKALLLLLAVMLVGCSGEGTEKKKEEDVKKEEVIKEEKVVPVKFEEVDPESKATVEKFVKKYNVRVDFIKQYQEKGIEIAKIQEPITSELNKEENTLSQILLETDYKKHKGHYKIDAKYNEDKKIIGYTISIEGVPANELSENGEEWAEGIISTMAIADALGLNIDKYDEESDIAFDEENYTYTDPNTKTNVTFLYADWDLGKFEIKYDLSK
;
A
#
# COMPACT_ATOMS: atom_id res chain seq x y z
N MET A 1 42.55 -16.44 31.44
CA MET A 1 42.34 -16.87 32.84
C MET A 1 42.42 -15.65 33.75
N LYS A 2 41.42 -15.50 34.63
CA LYS A 2 41.35 -14.61 35.81
C LYS A 2 41.17 -13.11 35.49
N LYS A 3 40.34 -12.35 36.20
CA LYS A 3 39.34 -12.58 37.24
C LYS A 3 38.55 -11.25 37.33
N ALA A 4 37.25 -11.34 37.54
CA ALA A 4 36.40 -10.23 37.94
C ALA A 4 36.90 -9.56 39.22
N LEU A 5 36.60 -8.27 39.41
CA LEU A 5 35.94 -7.82 40.64
C LEU A 5 35.33 -6.42 40.47
N LEU A 6 34.02 -6.35 40.72
CA LEU A 6 33.30 -5.14 41.10
C LEU A 6 33.90 -4.52 42.36
N LEU A 7 33.75 -3.21 42.51
CA LEU A 7 33.40 -2.64 43.82
C LEU A 7 32.54 -1.38 43.65
N LEU A 8 31.29 -1.54 44.07
CA LEU A 8 30.34 -0.51 44.39
C LEU A 8 30.93 0.51 45.38
N LEU A 9 30.63 1.79 45.16
CA LEU A 9 30.53 2.74 46.26
C LEU A 9 29.25 3.55 46.09
N ALA A 10 28.24 3.13 46.84
CA ALA A 10 27.11 3.96 47.22
C ALA A 10 27.61 4.98 48.26
N VAL A 11 27.33 6.26 48.03
CA VAL A 11 27.28 7.25 49.09
C VAL A 11 25.87 7.82 49.09
N MET A 12 25.10 7.40 50.09
CA MET A 12 23.86 8.06 50.49
C MET A 12 24.19 9.35 51.22
N LEU A 13 23.43 10.40 50.86
CA LEU A 13 22.80 11.39 51.73
C LEU A 13 23.67 12.11 52.77
N VAL A 14 23.93 13.39 52.51
CA VAL A 14 23.80 14.43 53.54
C VAL A 14 23.00 15.58 52.94
N GLY A 15 21.81 15.79 53.48
CA GLY A 15 20.97 16.93 53.19
C GLY A 15 21.52 18.20 53.84
N CYS A 16 21.56 19.27 53.07
CA CYS A 16 21.66 20.63 53.59
C CYS A 16 20.33 21.34 53.32
N SER A 17 19.73 21.76 54.43
CA SER A 17 18.57 22.62 54.58
C SER A 17 18.59 23.84 53.66
N GLY A 18 17.45 24.16 53.05
CA GLY A 18 17.21 25.41 52.32
C GLY A 18 15.77 25.45 51.81
N GLU A 19 15.02 26.44 52.28
CA GLU A 19 13.59 26.67 52.08
C GLU A 19 13.17 26.89 50.62
N GLY A 20 11.94 26.49 50.30
CA GLY A 20 11.11 27.23 49.35
C GLY A 20 10.99 26.67 47.92
N THR A 21 9.73 26.62 47.49
CA THR A 21 9.22 26.58 46.10
C THR A 21 8.86 25.20 45.53
N GLU A 22 7.55 24.96 45.54
CA GLU A 22 6.81 23.95 44.79
C GLU A 22 7.23 23.91 43.31
N LYS A 23 7.52 22.71 42.79
CA LYS A 23 7.17 22.32 41.42
C LYS A 23 6.76 20.85 41.41
N LYS A 24 5.50 20.62 41.02
CA LYS A 24 4.97 19.32 40.60
C LYS A 24 5.93 18.72 39.55
N LYS A 25 6.38 17.49 39.77
CA LYS A 25 6.91 16.63 38.71
C LYS A 25 5.81 15.67 38.33
N GLU A 26 5.26 15.86 37.14
CA GLU A 26 4.49 14.86 36.41
C GLU A 26 5.36 13.60 36.27
N GLU A 27 4.76 12.44 36.54
CA GLU A 27 5.29 11.15 36.16
C GLU A 27 5.31 11.07 34.63
N ASP A 28 6.51 11.08 34.06
CA ASP A 28 6.72 10.78 32.65
C ASP A 28 6.61 9.25 32.48
N VAL A 29 5.37 8.76 32.41
CA VAL A 29 5.06 7.38 32.03
C VAL A 29 5.40 7.26 30.55
N LYS A 30 6.58 6.72 30.26
CA LYS A 30 6.90 6.17 28.94
C LYS A 30 5.82 5.17 28.55
N LYS A 31 4.87 5.61 27.74
CA LYS A 31 4.04 4.72 26.93
C LYS A 31 4.99 4.11 25.89
N GLU A 32 5.44 2.89 26.15
CA GLU A 32 5.85 2.00 25.08
C GLU A 32 4.61 1.79 24.20
N GLU A 33 4.60 2.43 23.04
CA GLU A 33 3.74 2.03 21.93
C GLU A 33 4.11 0.59 21.57
N VAL A 34 3.30 -0.34 22.05
CA VAL A 34 3.28 -1.70 21.54
C VAL A 34 2.73 -1.61 20.12
N ILE A 35 3.62 -1.41 19.15
CA ILE A 35 3.33 -1.65 17.74
C ILE A 35 3.04 -3.14 17.65
N LYS A 36 1.74 -3.50 17.59
CA LYS A 36 1.33 -4.85 17.26
C LYS A 36 1.77 -5.07 15.81
N GLU A 37 2.85 -5.82 15.62
CA GLU A 37 3.13 -6.41 14.31
C GLU A 37 1.92 -7.25 13.92
N GLU A 38 1.13 -6.78 12.95
CA GLU A 38 0.09 -7.57 12.33
C GLU A 38 0.74 -8.77 11.66
N LYS A 39 0.65 -9.91 12.34
CA LYS A 39 1.23 -11.15 11.87
C LYS A 39 0.39 -11.65 10.70
N VAL A 40 0.82 -11.34 9.48
CA VAL A 40 0.26 -11.91 8.26
C VAL A 40 0.42 -13.44 8.32
N VAL A 41 -0.70 -14.15 8.48
CA VAL A 41 -0.70 -15.62 8.51
C VAL A 41 -1.07 -16.10 7.10
N PRO A 42 -0.17 -16.78 6.37
CA PRO A 42 -0.50 -17.35 5.07
C PRO A 42 -1.55 -18.45 5.26
N VAL A 43 -2.70 -18.27 4.63
CA VAL A 43 -3.80 -19.24 4.64
C VAL A 43 -3.77 -20.00 3.33
N LYS A 44 -3.29 -21.25 3.37
CA LYS A 44 -3.49 -22.19 2.27
C LYS A 44 -4.97 -22.49 2.17
N PHE A 45 -5.61 -22.03 1.10
CA PHE A 45 -7.03 -22.22 0.88
C PHE A 45 -7.28 -23.05 -0.35
N GLU A 46 -8.03 -24.14 -0.16
CA GLU A 46 -8.30 -25.08 -1.25
C GLU A 46 -9.44 -24.64 -2.16
N GLU A 47 -10.34 -23.74 -1.78
CA GLU A 47 -11.38 -23.23 -2.69
C GLU A 47 -11.71 -21.77 -2.35
N VAL A 48 -11.12 -20.83 -3.09
CA VAL A 48 -11.75 -19.53 -3.37
C VAL A 48 -13.00 -19.84 -4.17
N ASP A 49 -14.09 -19.11 -3.95
CA ASP A 49 -15.32 -19.40 -4.68
C ASP A 49 -15.07 -19.29 -6.20
N PRO A 50 -15.67 -20.16 -7.03
CA PRO A 50 -15.38 -20.20 -8.46
C PRO A 50 -15.66 -18.90 -9.20
N GLU A 51 -16.61 -18.10 -8.72
CA GLU A 51 -16.98 -16.82 -9.33
C GLU A 51 -15.89 -15.76 -9.08
N SER A 52 -15.39 -15.66 -7.85
CA SER A 52 -14.26 -14.79 -7.52
C SER A 52 -12.99 -15.22 -8.23
N LYS A 53 -12.71 -16.52 -8.31
CA LYS A 53 -11.58 -17.05 -9.08
C LYS A 53 -11.67 -16.62 -10.55
N ALA A 54 -12.81 -16.86 -11.20
CA ALA A 54 -13.03 -16.47 -12.58
C ALA A 54 -12.94 -14.94 -12.78
N THR A 55 -13.40 -14.17 -11.80
CA THR A 55 -13.32 -12.70 -11.81
C THR A 55 -11.87 -12.22 -11.78
N VAL A 56 -11.04 -12.78 -10.89
CA VAL A 56 -9.62 -12.44 -10.80
C VAL A 56 -8.85 -12.89 -12.04
N GLU A 57 -9.08 -14.11 -12.54
CA GLU A 57 -8.47 -14.58 -13.79
C GLU A 57 -8.82 -13.67 -14.98
N LYS A 58 -10.08 -13.22 -15.06
CA LYS A 58 -10.53 -12.27 -16.09
C LYS A 58 -9.88 -10.90 -15.94
N PHE A 59 -9.76 -10.39 -14.71
CA PHE A 59 -9.08 -9.14 -14.41
C PHE A 59 -7.61 -9.20 -14.85
N VAL A 60 -6.87 -10.24 -14.42
CA VAL A 60 -5.46 -10.44 -14.76
C VAL A 60 -5.23 -10.50 -16.25
N LYS A 61 -6.06 -11.26 -16.97
CA LYS A 61 -5.98 -11.34 -18.43
C LYS A 61 -6.18 -9.96 -19.09
N LYS A 62 -7.16 -9.19 -18.63
CA LYS A 62 -7.40 -7.84 -19.16
C LYS A 62 -6.24 -6.89 -18.86
N TYR A 63 -5.75 -6.89 -17.62
CA TYR A 63 -4.58 -6.09 -17.21
C TYR A 63 -3.36 -6.41 -18.09
N ASN A 64 -3.05 -7.70 -18.27
CA ASN A 64 -1.93 -8.14 -19.09
C ASN A 64 -2.07 -7.73 -20.58
N VAL A 65 -3.29 -7.72 -21.12
CA VAL A 65 -3.57 -7.19 -22.47
C VAL A 65 -3.32 -5.68 -22.54
N ARG A 66 -3.66 -4.92 -21.49
CA ARG A 66 -3.37 -3.47 -21.45
C ARG A 66 -1.88 -3.19 -21.35
N VAL A 67 -1.15 -3.94 -20.53
CA VAL A 67 0.31 -3.86 -20.47
C VAL A 67 0.95 -4.11 -21.85
N ASP A 68 0.44 -5.09 -22.61
CA ASP A 68 0.91 -5.32 -23.98
C ASP A 68 0.60 -4.17 -24.94
N PHE A 69 -0.58 -3.57 -24.83
CA PHE A 69 -0.95 -2.41 -25.61
C PHE A 69 -0.04 -1.22 -25.31
N ILE A 70 0.17 -0.87 -24.05
CA ILE A 70 1.03 0.26 -23.64
C ILE A 70 2.44 0.12 -24.22
N LYS A 71 3.00 -1.09 -24.22
CA LYS A 71 4.32 -1.37 -24.81
C LYS A 71 4.42 -1.09 -26.30
N GLN A 72 3.32 -1.22 -27.05
CA GLN A 72 3.31 -1.04 -28.51
C GLN A 72 3.22 0.43 -28.92
N TYR A 73 2.66 1.30 -28.08
CA TYR A 73 2.35 2.68 -28.43
C TYR A 73 3.30 3.72 -27.81
N GLN A 74 4.22 3.32 -26.93
CA GLN A 74 5.20 4.22 -26.35
C GLN A 74 6.55 4.17 -27.09
N GLU A 75 7.04 5.34 -27.53
CA GLU A 75 8.23 5.46 -28.39
C GLU A 75 9.55 5.06 -27.72
N LYS A 76 9.63 5.00 -26.38
CA LYS A 76 10.72 4.47 -25.54
C LYS A 76 10.38 4.81 -24.09
N GLY A 77 10.42 3.87 -23.16
CA GLY A 77 10.37 4.29 -21.75
C GLY A 77 9.83 3.28 -20.78
N ILE A 78 8.53 3.10 -20.75
CA ILE A 78 7.91 2.66 -19.51
C ILE A 78 7.53 1.20 -19.65
N GLU A 79 8.12 0.36 -18.80
CA GLU A 79 7.90 -1.07 -18.82
C GLU A 79 7.13 -1.51 -17.59
N ILE A 80 5.83 -1.70 -17.74
CA ILE A 80 4.99 -2.23 -16.65
C ILE A 80 5.12 -3.75 -16.62
N ALA A 81 5.23 -4.31 -15.42
CA ALA A 81 5.25 -5.75 -15.22
C ALA A 81 3.87 -6.37 -15.48
N LYS A 82 3.87 -7.61 -15.96
CA LYS A 82 2.66 -8.41 -16.09
C LYS A 82 2.42 -9.19 -14.82
N ILE A 83 1.15 -9.46 -14.53
CA ILE A 83 0.77 -10.45 -13.51
C ILE A 83 1.07 -11.84 -14.08
N GLN A 84 1.74 -12.69 -13.28
CA GLN A 84 2.10 -14.04 -13.69
C GLN A 84 0.87 -14.97 -13.68
N GLU A 85 0.65 -15.70 -14.76
CA GLU A 85 -0.39 -16.72 -14.88
C GLU A 85 0.24 -18.13 -14.81
N PRO A 86 -0.41 -19.13 -14.17
CA PRO A 86 -1.68 -19.04 -13.45
C PRO A 86 -1.50 -18.47 -12.03
N ILE A 87 -2.57 -17.87 -11.50
CA ILE A 87 -2.57 -17.25 -10.18
C ILE A 87 -2.78 -18.32 -9.10
N THR A 88 -1.94 -18.33 -8.07
CA THR A 88 -2.04 -19.26 -6.93
C THR A 88 -3.04 -18.76 -5.90
N SER A 89 -4.00 -19.57 -5.48
CA SER A 89 -5.11 -19.22 -4.56
C SER A 89 -4.71 -19.04 -3.08
N GLU A 90 -3.48 -18.62 -2.81
CA GLU A 90 -3.01 -18.37 -1.45
C GLU A 90 -3.52 -17.02 -0.98
N LEU A 91 -4.29 -17.01 0.12
CA LEU A 91 -4.81 -15.80 0.73
C LEU A 91 -4.03 -15.48 2.00
N ASN A 92 -3.74 -14.21 2.22
CA ASN A 92 -3.20 -13.63 3.44
C ASN A 92 -4.38 -13.10 4.27
N LYS A 93 -4.37 -13.31 5.60
CA LYS A 93 -5.40 -12.79 6.50
C LYS A 93 -4.90 -11.56 7.25
N GLU A 94 -5.67 -10.46 7.17
CA GLU A 94 -5.48 -9.20 7.89
C GLU A 94 -6.80 -8.84 8.58
N GLU A 95 -6.83 -8.79 9.92
CA GLU A 95 -8.03 -8.61 10.74
C GLU A 95 -9.26 -9.43 10.25
N ASN A 96 -10.19 -8.76 9.55
CA ASN A 96 -11.46 -9.26 9.02
C ASN A 96 -11.49 -9.32 7.48
N THR A 97 -10.34 -9.21 6.83
CA THR A 97 -10.19 -9.25 5.37
C THR A 97 -9.16 -10.30 4.96
N LEU A 98 -9.34 -10.80 3.75
CA LEU A 98 -8.42 -11.72 3.10
C LEU A 98 -7.84 -11.01 1.87
N SER A 99 -6.57 -11.23 1.56
CA SER A 99 -5.89 -10.62 0.41
C SER A 99 -5.08 -11.64 -0.38
N GLN A 100 -4.95 -11.43 -1.68
CA GLN A 100 -4.06 -12.20 -2.54
C GLN A 100 -3.14 -11.22 -3.26
N ILE A 101 -1.83 -11.39 -3.08
CA ILE A 101 -0.85 -10.64 -3.87
C ILE A 101 -0.91 -11.19 -5.30
N LEU A 102 -1.32 -10.35 -6.24
CA LEU A 102 -1.35 -10.67 -7.67
C LEU A 102 -0.01 -10.32 -8.33
N LEU A 103 0.61 -9.24 -7.88
CA LEU A 103 1.90 -8.76 -8.37
C LEU A 103 2.59 -7.96 -7.27
N GLU A 104 3.88 -8.17 -7.11
CA GLU A 104 4.77 -7.38 -6.25
C GLU A 104 6.10 -7.27 -7.00
N THR A 105 6.49 -6.04 -7.37
CA THR A 105 7.63 -5.83 -8.26
C THR A 105 8.25 -4.46 -8.07
N ASP A 106 9.57 -4.41 -8.25
CA ASP A 106 10.31 -3.16 -8.37
C ASP A 106 10.08 -2.53 -9.74
N TYR A 107 10.22 -1.21 -9.81
CA TYR A 107 10.35 -0.49 -11.06
C TYR A 107 11.60 -0.94 -11.82
N LYS A 108 11.49 -1.01 -13.14
CA LYS A 108 12.57 -1.50 -14.00
C LYS A 108 13.63 -0.46 -14.28
N LYS A 109 13.24 0.82 -14.39
CA LYS A 109 14.15 1.90 -14.77
C LYS A 109 14.51 2.82 -13.63
N HIS A 110 13.55 3.10 -12.76
CA HIS A 110 13.71 4.06 -11.67
C HIS A 110 13.68 3.35 -10.33
N LYS A 111 13.98 4.10 -9.26
CA LYS A 111 13.74 3.59 -7.90
C LYS A 111 12.26 3.64 -7.62
N GLY A 112 11.72 2.52 -7.21
CA GLY A 112 10.36 2.40 -6.74
C GLY A 112 9.89 0.96 -6.82
N HIS A 113 8.68 0.76 -6.36
CA HIS A 113 8.06 -0.52 -6.13
C HIS A 113 6.56 -0.35 -6.23
N TYR A 114 5.88 -1.38 -6.72
CA TYR A 114 4.45 -1.45 -6.62
C TYR A 114 3.92 -2.85 -6.39
N LYS A 115 2.79 -2.89 -5.69
CA LYS A 115 2.09 -4.12 -5.35
C LYS A 115 0.62 -4.00 -5.73
N ILE A 116 0.08 -5.07 -6.33
CA ILE A 116 -1.34 -5.21 -6.67
C ILE A 116 -1.91 -6.35 -5.84
N ASP A 117 -2.89 -6.05 -5.00
CA ASP A 117 -3.61 -7.01 -4.18
C ASP A 117 -5.06 -7.16 -4.66
N ALA A 118 -5.55 -8.40 -4.73
CA ALA A 118 -6.99 -8.69 -4.71
C ALA A 118 -7.46 -8.78 -3.26
N LYS A 119 -8.60 -8.16 -2.92
CA LYS A 119 -9.18 -8.16 -1.57
C LYS A 119 -10.46 -8.99 -1.55
N TYR A 120 -10.64 -9.77 -0.50
CA TYR A 120 -11.75 -10.69 -0.30
C TYR A 120 -12.37 -10.48 1.08
N ASN A 121 -13.69 -10.74 1.19
CA ASN A 121 -14.37 -10.81 2.48
C ASN A 121 -14.11 -12.16 3.18
N GLU A 122 -14.64 -12.34 4.39
CA GLU A 122 -14.50 -13.60 5.16
C GLU A 122 -15.11 -14.82 4.44
N ASP A 123 -16.12 -14.60 3.59
CA ASP A 123 -16.74 -15.61 2.72
C ASP A 123 -15.92 -15.91 1.46
N LYS A 124 -14.70 -15.34 1.34
CA LYS A 124 -13.77 -15.51 0.21
C LYS A 124 -14.28 -14.95 -1.11
N LYS A 125 -15.27 -14.06 -1.06
CA LYS A 125 -15.74 -13.33 -2.24
C LYS A 125 -14.86 -12.13 -2.50
N ILE A 126 -14.46 -11.94 -3.76
CA ILE A 126 -13.72 -10.77 -4.18
C ILE A 126 -14.57 -9.52 -3.90
N ILE A 127 -14.00 -8.57 -3.16
CA ILE A 127 -14.63 -7.30 -2.81
C ILE A 127 -13.87 -6.10 -3.37
N GLY A 128 -12.67 -6.29 -3.91
CA GLY A 128 -11.94 -5.17 -4.48
C GLY A 128 -10.52 -5.48 -4.86
N TYR A 129 -9.81 -4.43 -5.27
CA TYR A 129 -8.39 -4.43 -5.55
C TYR A 129 -7.71 -3.24 -4.88
N THR A 130 -6.42 -3.38 -4.63
CA THR A 130 -5.58 -2.29 -4.13
C THR A 130 -4.29 -2.26 -4.94
N ILE A 131 -3.87 -1.07 -5.34
CA ILE A 131 -2.51 -0.83 -5.80
C ILE A 131 -1.80 0.09 -4.83
N SER A 132 -0.68 -0.36 -4.29
CA SER A 132 0.20 0.43 -3.44
C SER A 132 1.46 0.75 -4.23
N ILE A 133 1.84 2.02 -4.25
CA ILE A 133 2.98 2.56 -4.98
C ILE A 133 3.97 3.18 -3.99
N GLU A 134 5.24 2.88 -4.17
CA GLU A 134 6.36 3.53 -3.49
C GLU A 134 7.40 3.97 -4.54
N GLY A 135 7.74 5.25 -4.59
CA GLY A 135 8.72 5.84 -5.48
C GLY A 135 9.74 6.69 -4.72
N VAL A 136 10.47 7.54 -5.45
CA VAL A 136 11.28 8.60 -4.82
C VAL A 136 10.38 9.68 -4.23
N PRO A 137 10.78 10.38 -3.15
CA PRO A 137 10.03 11.51 -2.60
C PRO A 137 9.72 12.58 -3.66
N ALA A 138 8.64 13.34 -3.47
CA ALA A 138 8.17 14.31 -4.48
C ALA A 138 9.19 15.42 -4.79
N ASN A 139 10.05 15.77 -3.82
CA ASN A 139 11.13 16.74 -4.00
C ASN A 139 12.37 16.19 -4.76
N GLU A 140 12.41 14.89 -5.03
CA GLU A 140 13.45 14.22 -5.82
C GLU A 140 12.98 13.92 -7.25
N LEU A 141 11.73 14.24 -7.59
CA LEU A 141 11.18 14.07 -8.94
C LEU A 141 11.89 14.97 -9.94
N SER A 142 12.13 14.43 -11.14
CA SER A 142 12.50 15.24 -12.30
C SER A 142 11.34 16.15 -12.71
N GLU A 143 11.63 17.19 -13.51
CA GLU A 143 10.58 18.10 -14.03
C GLU A 143 9.45 17.35 -14.77
N ASN A 144 9.76 16.19 -15.35
CA ASN A 144 8.81 15.36 -16.09
C ASN A 144 8.14 14.26 -15.24
N GLY A 145 8.58 14.06 -13.99
CA GLY A 145 8.04 13.02 -13.09
C GLY A 145 8.23 11.58 -13.59
N GLU A 146 9.19 11.33 -14.49
CA GLU A 146 9.37 10.03 -15.15
C GLU A 146 9.63 8.89 -14.16
N GLU A 147 10.16 9.22 -12.98
CA GLU A 147 10.48 8.27 -11.91
C GLU A 147 9.26 7.47 -11.43
N TRP A 148 8.05 8.02 -11.56
CA TRP A 148 6.81 7.41 -11.07
C TRP A 148 5.94 6.84 -12.19
N ALA A 149 6.36 7.00 -13.44
CA ALA A 149 5.52 6.68 -14.59
C ALA A 149 5.13 5.19 -14.64
N GLU A 150 5.98 4.29 -14.17
CA GLU A 150 5.66 2.85 -14.09
C GLU A 150 4.47 2.58 -13.15
N GLY A 151 4.49 3.16 -11.95
CA GLY A 151 3.41 3.04 -10.97
C GLY A 151 2.12 3.68 -11.45
N ILE A 152 2.19 4.94 -11.92
CA ILE A 152 1.02 5.69 -12.41
C ILE A 152 0.36 4.99 -13.60
N ILE A 153 1.12 4.50 -14.56
CA ILE A 153 0.49 3.80 -15.70
C ILE A 153 -0.09 2.44 -15.24
N SER A 154 0.47 1.81 -14.22
CA SER A 154 -0.13 0.61 -13.63
C SER A 154 -1.52 0.89 -13.03
N THR A 155 -1.73 2.04 -12.37
CA THR A 155 -3.06 2.42 -11.84
C THR A 155 -4.08 2.58 -12.98
N MET A 156 -3.69 3.23 -14.08
CA MET A 156 -4.51 3.39 -15.28
C MET A 156 -4.86 2.05 -15.93
N ALA A 157 -3.89 1.12 -15.97
CA ALA A 157 -4.11 -0.23 -16.49
C ALA A 157 -5.12 -1.01 -15.64
N ILE A 158 -5.13 -0.83 -14.31
CA ILE A 158 -6.14 -1.40 -13.42
C ILE A 158 -7.52 -0.78 -13.69
N ALA A 159 -7.62 0.55 -13.74
CA ALA A 159 -8.87 1.25 -14.01
C ALA A 159 -9.54 0.75 -15.31
N ASP A 160 -8.76 0.61 -16.39
CA ASP A 160 -9.25 0.09 -17.67
C ASP A 160 -9.57 -1.41 -17.62
N ALA A 161 -8.77 -2.22 -16.91
CA ALA A 161 -9.07 -3.64 -16.72
C ALA A 161 -10.39 -3.87 -15.97
N LEU A 162 -10.71 -3.00 -15.00
CA LEU A 162 -11.98 -2.99 -14.27
C LEU A 162 -13.14 -2.43 -15.11
N GLY A 163 -12.84 -1.69 -16.18
CA GLY A 163 -13.83 -1.08 -17.07
C GLY A 163 -14.40 0.22 -16.54
N LEU A 164 -13.61 0.94 -15.73
CA LEU A 164 -13.98 2.28 -15.25
C LEU A 164 -14.09 3.27 -16.43
N ASN A 165 -14.78 4.38 -16.20
CA ASN A 165 -14.69 5.53 -17.10
C ASN A 165 -13.32 6.19 -16.94
N ILE A 166 -12.44 6.02 -17.93
CA ILE A 166 -11.06 6.53 -17.87
C ILE A 166 -11.00 8.05 -17.88
N ASP A 167 -11.80 8.71 -18.70
CA ASP A 167 -11.86 10.18 -18.71
C ASP A 167 -12.26 10.70 -17.32
N LYS A 168 -13.22 10.02 -16.69
CA LYS A 168 -13.64 10.39 -15.34
C LYS A 168 -12.58 10.06 -14.29
N TYR A 169 -11.92 8.92 -14.41
CA TYR A 169 -10.83 8.53 -13.50
C TYR A 169 -9.68 9.54 -13.54
N ASP A 170 -9.32 10.03 -14.72
CA ASP A 170 -8.30 11.07 -14.92
C ASP A 170 -8.68 12.38 -14.23
N GLU A 171 -9.88 12.91 -14.52
CA GLU A 171 -10.42 14.11 -13.85
C GLU A 171 -10.43 14.00 -12.33
N GLU A 172 -10.84 12.85 -11.80
CA GLU A 172 -10.96 12.60 -10.36
C GLU A 172 -9.60 12.38 -9.70
N SER A 173 -8.61 11.88 -10.45
CA SER A 173 -7.24 11.74 -9.96
C SER A 173 -6.55 13.09 -9.78
N ASP A 174 -6.82 14.06 -10.67
CA ASP A 174 -6.34 15.45 -10.53
C ASP A 174 -6.89 16.11 -9.26
N ILE A 175 -8.19 15.91 -8.96
CA ILE A 175 -8.81 16.42 -7.73
C ILE A 175 -8.20 15.77 -6.49
N ALA A 176 -7.95 14.46 -6.54
CA ALA A 176 -7.42 13.72 -5.40
C ALA A 176 -6.05 14.25 -4.93
N PHE A 177 -5.22 14.79 -5.83
CA PHE A 177 -3.93 15.38 -5.47
C PHE A 177 -4.05 16.54 -4.48
N ASP A 178 -5.16 17.28 -4.49
CA ASP A 178 -5.38 18.41 -3.60
C ASP A 178 -6.00 18.02 -2.24
N GLU A 179 -6.62 16.83 -2.13
CA GLU A 179 -7.43 16.45 -0.96
C GLU A 179 -6.79 15.40 -0.04
N GLU A 180 -5.60 14.85 -0.38
CA GLU A 180 -4.86 13.79 0.32
C GLU A 180 -5.61 12.44 0.49
N ASN A 181 -6.93 12.44 0.63
CA ASN A 181 -7.81 11.29 0.66
C ASN A 181 -9.12 11.66 -0.04
N TYR A 182 -9.34 11.04 -1.21
CA TYR A 182 -10.47 11.37 -2.07
C TYR A 182 -11.17 10.10 -2.54
N THR A 183 -12.50 10.09 -2.52
CA THR A 183 -13.29 8.96 -3.03
C THR A 183 -14.35 9.45 -3.99
N TYR A 184 -14.42 8.79 -5.15
CA TYR A 184 -15.52 8.97 -6.09
C TYR A 184 -16.14 7.63 -6.48
N THR A 185 -17.40 7.67 -6.92
CA THR A 185 -18.10 6.49 -7.45
C THR A 185 -18.08 6.52 -8.97
N ASP A 186 -17.46 5.51 -9.58
CA ASP A 186 -17.38 5.42 -11.04
C ASP A 186 -18.78 5.27 -11.66
N PRO A 187 -19.14 6.11 -12.65
CA PRO A 187 -20.47 6.10 -13.23
C PRO A 187 -20.78 4.82 -14.01
N ASN A 188 -19.77 4.15 -14.58
CA ASN A 188 -19.94 2.97 -15.43
C ASN A 188 -20.17 1.68 -14.64
N THR A 189 -19.34 1.48 -13.61
CA THR A 189 -19.26 0.22 -12.85
C THR A 189 -19.89 0.30 -11.47
N LYS A 190 -20.11 1.53 -10.97
CA LYS A 190 -20.49 1.82 -9.57
C LYS A 190 -19.44 1.40 -8.53
N THR A 191 -18.21 1.14 -8.98
CA THR A 191 -17.04 0.92 -8.12
C THR A 191 -16.73 2.22 -7.38
N ASN A 192 -16.49 2.15 -6.06
CA ASN A 192 -15.90 3.28 -5.35
C ASN A 192 -14.38 3.22 -5.52
N VAL A 193 -13.80 4.33 -5.97
CA VAL A 193 -12.36 4.48 -6.12
C VAL A 193 -11.88 5.47 -5.07
N THR A 194 -11.03 5.00 -4.18
CA THR A 194 -10.44 5.82 -3.12
C THR A 194 -8.95 6.02 -3.41
N PHE A 195 -8.54 7.27 -3.59
CA PHE A 195 -7.15 7.70 -3.69
C PHE A 195 -6.65 8.09 -2.31
N LEU A 196 -5.51 7.53 -1.89
CA LEU A 196 -4.85 7.79 -0.63
C LEU A 196 -3.46 8.36 -0.92
N TYR A 197 -3.37 9.68 -0.89
CA TYR A 197 -2.19 10.50 -1.21
C TYR A 197 -1.58 11.22 0.00
N ALA A 198 -2.01 10.90 1.23
CA ALA A 198 -1.49 11.52 2.46
C ALA A 198 0.05 11.43 2.59
N ASP A 199 0.68 10.39 2.03
CA ASP A 199 2.13 10.21 2.04
C ASP A 199 2.78 10.48 0.66
N TRP A 200 2.09 11.20 -0.24
CA TRP A 200 2.56 11.49 -1.60
C TRP A 200 3.91 12.20 -1.58
N ASP A 201 4.10 13.18 -0.70
CA ASP A 201 5.37 13.89 -0.55
C ASP A 201 6.54 12.96 -0.19
N LEU A 202 6.25 11.86 0.50
CA LEU A 202 7.22 10.82 0.89
C LEU A 202 7.44 9.76 -0.20
N GLY A 203 6.80 9.92 -1.35
CA GLY A 203 6.88 8.98 -2.46
C GLY A 203 5.89 7.84 -2.38
N LYS A 204 4.83 7.93 -1.57
CA LYS A 204 3.95 6.80 -1.29
C LYS A 204 2.50 7.13 -1.55
N PHE A 205 1.79 6.23 -2.22
CA PHE A 205 0.36 6.34 -2.35
C PHE A 205 -0.32 5.01 -2.59
N GLU A 206 -1.62 4.98 -2.35
CA GLU A 206 -2.44 3.81 -2.55
C GLU A 206 -3.75 4.18 -3.25
N ILE A 207 -4.24 3.30 -4.11
CA ILE A 207 -5.56 3.42 -4.72
C ILE A 207 -6.34 2.15 -4.45
N LYS A 208 -7.53 2.30 -3.87
CA LYS A 208 -8.46 1.22 -3.57
C LYS A 208 -9.62 1.25 -4.55
N TYR A 209 -9.96 0.08 -5.07
CA TYR A 209 -11.09 -0.15 -5.97
C TYR A 209 -12.08 -1.07 -5.27
N ASP A 210 -13.11 -0.49 -4.67
CA ASP A 210 -14.14 -1.22 -3.91
C ASP A 210 -15.28 -1.67 -4.84
N LEU A 211 -15.39 -2.98 -4.98
CA LEU A 211 -16.38 -3.69 -5.80
C LEU A 211 -17.55 -4.22 -4.97
N SER A 212 -17.54 -4.00 -3.65
CA SER A 212 -18.68 -4.31 -2.82
C SER A 212 -19.89 -3.46 -3.23
N LYS A 213 -21.05 -4.09 -3.29
CA LYS A 213 -22.31 -3.48 -3.71
C LYS A 213 -23.30 -3.47 -2.56
#